data_AF-A0A3A1USH0-F1
#
_entry.id   AF-A0A3A1USH0-F1
#
_cell.length_a   1.000
_cell.length_b   1.000
_cell.length_c   1.000
_cell.angle_alpha   90.00
_cell.angle_beta   90.00
_cell.angle_gamma   90.00
#
_symmetry.space_group_name_H-M   'P 1'
#
loop_
_entity.id
_entity.type
_entity.pdbx_description
1 polymer ?
#
loop_
_entity_poly.entity_id
_entity_poly.type
_entity_poly.pdbx_seq_one_letter_code
_entity_poly.pdbx_strand_id
1 'polypeptide(L)'
;MALEKAVLLSSISLSSLGALWIISKDWRHYGLLYLISAAVGEVLCYIFVRLGFYTFPYRLLPNVTPMPIFALLTIFPFYILFGVRFSPQKWRWKIPFYWAIVHIGMTGELLSVNFTRIIQYAGYWDTWDSYTWWWIYVLIFEKIGELIVPESKRKPIDPMAHLTYGKLGWFLIHFILIVTIFLAGYYVGRISLR
;
A
#
# COMPACT_ATOMS: atom_id res chain seq x y z
N MET A 1 15.06 17.56 5.13
CA MET A 1 14.28 18.15 4.02
C MET A 1 14.61 17.52 2.67
N ALA A 2 15.88 17.37 2.31
CA ALA A 2 16.26 16.74 1.03
C ALA A 2 15.80 15.27 0.94
N LEU A 3 15.92 14.51 2.04
CA LEU A 3 15.48 13.12 2.12
C LEU A 3 13.96 12.99 1.91
N GLU A 4 13.14 13.75 2.65
CA GLU A 4 11.68 13.67 2.56
C GLU A 4 11.18 14.04 1.16
N LYS A 5 11.80 15.06 0.54
CA LYS A 5 11.52 15.43 -0.85
C LYS A 5 11.86 14.29 -1.81
N ALA A 6 13.03 13.69 -1.66
CA ALA A 6 13.48 12.59 -2.51
C ALA A 6 12.56 11.38 -2.37
N VAL A 7 12.15 11.02 -1.14
CA VAL A 7 11.19 9.94 -0.88
C VAL A 7 9.85 10.24 -1.55
N LEU A 8 9.25 11.41 -1.32
CA LEU A 8 7.96 11.74 -1.93
C LEU A 8 8.01 11.75 -3.45
N LEU A 9 9.02 12.39 -4.06
CA LEU A 9 9.15 12.44 -5.52
C LEU A 9 9.40 11.07 -6.12
N SER A 10 10.23 10.25 -5.48
CA SER A 10 10.49 8.87 -5.95
C SER A 10 9.25 8.01 -5.83
N SER A 11 8.52 8.08 -4.71
CA SER A 11 7.28 7.34 -4.51
C SER A 11 6.21 7.76 -5.51
N ILE A 12 6.00 9.07 -5.73
CA ILE A 12 5.06 9.59 -6.73
C ILE A 12 5.45 9.08 -8.12
N SER A 13 6.72 9.19 -8.50
CA SER A 13 7.19 8.80 -9.84
C SER A 13 7.02 7.30 -10.08
N LEU A 14 7.51 6.46 -9.18
CA LEU A 14 7.46 5.00 -9.32
C LEU A 14 6.02 4.47 -9.31
N SER A 15 5.18 4.96 -8.38
CA SER A 15 3.77 4.54 -8.31
C SER A 15 2.97 5.04 -9.50
N SER A 16 3.21 6.26 -9.99
CA SER A 16 2.59 6.76 -11.22
C SER A 16 2.97 5.93 -12.44
N LEU A 17 4.27 5.65 -12.63
CA LEU A 17 4.75 4.82 -13.74
C LEU A 17 4.13 3.41 -13.68
N GLY A 18 4.10 2.80 -12.49
CA GLY A 18 3.47 1.50 -12.28
C GLY A 18 1.97 1.51 -12.56
N ALA A 19 1.25 2.50 -12.05
CA ALA A 19 -0.18 2.66 -12.27
C ALA A 19 -0.51 2.87 -13.75
N LEU A 20 0.18 3.81 -14.42
CA LEU A 20 0.01 4.08 -15.85
C LEU A 20 0.33 2.85 -16.70
N TRP A 21 1.36 2.08 -16.34
CA TRP A 21 1.67 0.83 -17.02
C TRP A 21 0.53 -0.19 -16.90
N ILE A 22 -0.11 -0.33 -15.74
CA ILE A 22 -1.28 -1.21 -15.58
C ILE A 22 -2.50 -0.68 -16.34
N ILE A 23 -2.79 0.63 -16.20
CA ILE A 23 -3.90 1.30 -16.90
C ILE A 23 -3.76 1.13 -18.41
N SER A 24 -2.54 1.19 -18.96
CA SER A 24 -2.29 1.00 -20.39
C SER A 24 -2.75 -0.36 -20.95
N LYS A 25 -2.95 -1.37 -20.08
CA LYS A 25 -3.41 -2.71 -20.50
C LYS A 25 -4.91 -2.78 -20.74
N ASP A 26 -5.68 -1.99 -19.99
CA ASP A 26 -7.10 -1.78 -20.20
C ASP A 26 -7.53 -0.48 -19.51
N TRP A 27 -7.51 0.62 -20.26
CA TRP A 27 -7.67 1.95 -19.68
C TRP A 27 -9.06 2.19 -19.10
N ARG A 28 -10.09 1.49 -19.59
CA ARG A 28 -11.47 1.66 -19.14
C ARG A 28 -11.64 1.09 -17.74
N HIS A 29 -11.29 -0.17 -17.55
CA HIS A 29 -11.54 -0.84 -16.28
C HIS A 29 -10.49 -0.44 -15.22
N TYR A 30 -9.21 -0.45 -15.58
CA TYR A 30 -8.15 -0.04 -14.62
C TYR A 30 -8.14 1.46 -14.39
N GLY A 31 -8.51 2.30 -15.37
CA GLY A 31 -8.67 3.73 -15.16
C GLY A 31 -9.83 4.04 -14.21
N LEU A 32 -10.98 3.37 -14.35
CA LEU A 32 -12.09 3.51 -13.41
C LEU A 32 -11.69 3.05 -12.00
N LEU A 33 -11.04 1.88 -11.87
CA LEU A 33 -10.56 1.37 -10.59
C LEU A 33 -9.54 2.32 -9.95
N TYR A 34 -8.65 2.91 -10.74
CA TYR A 34 -7.71 3.94 -10.28
C TYR A 34 -8.46 5.14 -9.70
N LEU A 35 -9.44 5.70 -10.43
CA LEU A 35 -10.17 6.89 -9.97
C LEU A 35 -10.96 6.63 -8.68
N ILE A 36 -11.65 5.48 -8.58
CA ILE A 36 -12.41 5.13 -7.38
C ILE A 36 -11.47 4.92 -6.19
N SER A 37 -10.39 4.16 -6.37
CA SER A 37 -9.41 3.92 -5.31
C SER A 37 -8.72 5.20 -4.86
N ALA A 38 -8.33 6.07 -5.80
CA ALA A 38 -7.74 7.37 -5.50
C ALA A 38 -8.71 8.23 -4.67
N ALA A 39 -9.95 8.36 -5.13
CA ALA A 39 -10.95 9.17 -4.44
C ALA A 39 -11.24 8.65 -3.02
N VAL A 40 -11.45 7.35 -2.86
CA VAL A 40 -11.72 6.75 -1.54
C VAL A 40 -10.49 6.88 -0.63
N GLY A 41 -9.28 6.65 -1.15
CA GLY A 41 -8.03 6.78 -0.40
C GLY A 41 -7.84 8.20 0.13
N GLU A 42 -8.01 9.21 -0.74
CA GLU A 42 -7.92 10.62 -0.35
C GLU A 42 -8.96 11.00 0.70
N VAL A 43 -10.22 10.58 0.51
CA VAL A 43 -11.30 10.88 1.46
C VAL A 43 -11.03 10.26 2.82
N LEU A 44 -10.61 8.99 2.87
CA LEU A 44 -10.27 8.32 4.12
C LEU A 44 -9.08 8.98 4.81
N CYS A 45 -8.00 9.26 4.08
CA CYS A 45 -6.84 9.96 4.63
C CYS A 45 -7.19 11.35 5.16
N TYR A 46 -8.03 12.09 4.43
CA TYR A 46 -8.50 13.39 4.87
C TYR A 46 -9.27 13.28 6.19
N ILE A 47 -10.21 12.32 6.29
CA ILE A 47 -10.97 12.06 7.51
C ILE A 47 -10.01 11.74 8.67
N PHE A 48 -9.05 10.84 8.48
CA PHE A 48 -8.11 10.45 9.55
C PHE A 48 -7.22 11.61 10.01
N VAL A 49 -6.75 12.44 9.09
CA VAL A 49 -6.01 13.66 9.45
C VAL A 49 -6.89 14.63 10.24
N ARG A 50 -8.16 14.79 9.87
CA ARG A 50 -9.10 15.68 10.57
C ARG A 50 -9.50 15.17 11.95
N LEU A 51 -9.55 13.85 12.13
CA LEU A 51 -9.75 13.21 13.43
C LEU A 51 -8.49 13.24 14.31
N GLY A 52 -7.35 13.67 13.77
CA GLY A 52 -6.10 13.78 14.52
C GLY A 52 -5.36 12.46 14.71
N PHE A 53 -5.66 11.44 13.90
CA PHE A 53 -4.98 10.14 13.96
C PHE A 53 -3.53 10.23 13.50
N TYR A 54 -3.26 11.03 12.48
CA TYR A 54 -1.90 11.32 12.06
C TYR A 54 -1.82 12.67 11.36
N THR A 55 -0.61 13.18 11.23
CA THR A 55 -0.33 14.44 10.55
C THR A 55 0.75 14.25 9.50
N PHE A 56 0.81 15.18 8.54
CA PHE A 56 1.88 15.23 7.54
C PHE A 56 2.69 16.53 7.67
N PRO A 57 3.70 16.57 8.57
CA PRO A 57 4.50 17.77 8.80
C PRO A 57 5.23 18.25 7.55
N TYR A 58 5.75 17.33 6.74
CA TYR A 58 6.42 17.62 5.48
C TYR A 58 5.54 17.24 4.27
N ARG A 59 5.23 18.24 3.44
CA ARG A 59 4.43 18.13 2.22
C ARG A 59 5.13 18.90 1.10
N LEU A 60 5.03 18.41 -0.15
CA LEU A 60 5.57 19.13 -1.31
C LEU A 60 4.83 20.46 -1.54
N LEU A 61 3.51 20.48 -1.30
CA LEU A 61 2.65 21.66 -1.42
C LEU A 61 1.90 21.92 -0.09
N PRO A 62 2.57 22.47 0.93
CA PRO A 62 1.99 22.60 2.29
C PRO A 62 0.80 23.56 2.38
N ASN A 63 0.67 24.49 1.43
CA ASN A 63 -0.39 25.51 1.41
C ASN A 63 -1.67 25.05 0.67
N VAL A 64 -1.65 23.87 0.05
CA VAL A 64 -2.79 23.40 -0.77
C VAL A 64 -3.68 22.44 0.01
N THR A 65 -3.08 21.56 0.80
CA THR A 65 -3.80 20.46 1.47
C THR A 65 -3.05 20.04 2.74
N PRO A 66 -3.75 19.62 3.81
CA PRO A 66 -3.13 19.11 5.04
C PRO A 66 -2.41 17.76 4.87
N MET A 67 -2.52 17.13 3.70
CA MET A 67 -1.96 15.82 3.38
C MET A 67 -1.21 15.83 2.02
N PRO A 68 -0.25 14.92 1.78
CA PRO A 68 0.53 14.88 0.54
C PRO A 68 -0.28 14.24 -0.59
N ILE A 69 -1.31 14.95 -1.07
CA ILE A 69 -2.31 14.46 -2.05
C ILE A 69 -1.69 13.73 -3.24
N PHE A 70 -0.63 14.24 -3.86
CA PHE A 70 -0.03 13.56 -5.01
C PHE A 70 0.59 12.20 -4.67
N ALA A 71 1.15 12.03 -3.47
CA ALA A 71 1.68 10.74 -3.06
C ALA A 71 0.54 9.75 -2.78
N LEU A 72 -0.54 10.19 -2.14
CA LEU A 72 -1.68 9.34 -1.82
C LEU A 72 -2.48 8.97 -3.09
N LEU A 73 -2.71 9.93 -3.99
CA LEU A 73 -3.29 9.74 -5.33
C LEU A 73 -2.55 8.73 -6.21
N THR A 74 -1.26 8.46 -5.96
CA THR A 74 -0.49 7.56 -6.82
C THR A 74 -0.19 6.23 -6.12
N ILE A 75 0.19 6.25 -4.84
CA ILE A 75 0.57 5.05 -4.09
C ILE A 75 -0.62 4.14 -3.87
N PHE A 76 -1.71 4.61 -3.25
CA PHE A 76 -2.85 3.72 -2.94
C PHE A 76 -3.44 3.09 -4.20
N PRO A 77 -3.73 3.86 -5.28
CA PRO A 77 -4.24 3.27 -6.50
C PRO A 77 -3.26 2.30 -7.14
N PHE A 78 -1.95 2.59 -7.14
CA PHE A 78 -0.95 1.66 -7.64
C PHE A 78 -1.02 0.30 -6.92
N TYR A 79 -1.10 0.30 -5.59
CA TYR A 79 -1.26 -0.93 -4.80
C TYR A 79 -2.53 -1.70 -5.17
N ILE A 80 -3.64 -0.99 -5.35
CA ILE A 80 -4.92 -1.60 -5.76
C ILE A 80 -4.84 -2.19 -7.17
N LEU A 81 -4.36 -1.42 -8.14
CA LEU A 81 -4.22 -1.87 -9.52
C LEU A 81 -3.30 -3.09 -9.61
N PHE A 82 -2.18 -3.06 -8.90
CA PHE A 82 -1.24 -4.18 -8.83
C PHE A 82 -1.89 -5.40 -8.19
N GLY A 83 -2.55 -5.22 -7.04
CA GLY A 83 -3.28 -6.26 -6.33
C GLY A 83 -4.30 -6.93 -7.24
N VAL A 84 -5.25 -6.17 -7.79
CA VAL A 84 -6.34 -6.70 -8.62
C VAL A 84 -5.83 -7.35 -9.91
N ARG A 85 -4.78 -6.81 -10.52
CA ARG A 85 -4.23 -7.37 -11.76
C ARG A 85 -3.59 -8.74 -11.56
N PHE A 86 -2.85 -8.92 -10.46
CA PHE A 86 -1.99 -10.08 -10.23
C PHE A 86 -2.51 -11.04 -9.15
N SER A 87 -3.56 -10.66 -8.42
CA SER A 87 -4.20 -11.46 -7.38
C SER A 87 -4.50 -12.88 -7.89
N PRO A 88 -4.04 -13.93 -7.20
CA PRO A 88 -4.35 -15.31 -7.55
C PRO A 88 -5.85 -15.58 -7.58
N GLN A 89 -6.35 -16.44 -8.48
CA GLN A 89 -7.79 -16.73 -8.55
C GLN A 89 -8.36 -17.34 -7.24
N LYS A 90 -7.63 -18.27 -6.62
CA LYS A 90 -8.11 -19.01 -5.44
C LYS A 90 -7.82 -18.23 -4.15
N TRP A 91 -8.85 -18.05 -3.32
CA TRP A 91 -8.79 -17.29 -2.07
C TRP A 91 -7.63 -17.70 -1.14
N ARG A 92 -7.35 -19.00 -1.04
CA ARG A 92 -6.23 -19.54 -0.23
C ARG A 92 -4.86 -18.94 -0.57
N TRP A 93 -4.69 -18.47 -1.81
CA TRP A 93 -3.45 -17.84 -2.29
C TRP A 93 -3.54 -16.31 -2.34
N LYS A 94 -4.74 -15.73 -2.29
CA LYS A 94 -4.94 -14.29 -2.17
C LYS A 94 -4.46 -13.74 -0.85
N ILE A 95 -4.73 -14.44 0.26
CA ILE A 95 -4.32 -13.99 1.59
C ILE A 95 -2.79 -13.84 1.68
N PRO A 96 -1.95 -14.85 1.38
CA PRO A 96 -0.49 -14.67 1.41
C PRO A 96 0.01 -13.57 0.45
N PHE A 97 -0.62 -13.45 -0.73
CA PHE A 97 -0.28 -12.41 -1.70
C PHE A 97 -0.56 -11.01 -1.17
N TYR A 98 -1.76 -10.76 -0.65
CA TYR A 98 -2.13 -9.48 -0.05
C TYR A 98 -1.38 -9.21 1.25
N TRP A 99 -1.03 -10.25 2.00
CA TRP A 99 -0.25 -10.11 3.21
C TRP A 99 1.14 -9.53 2.93
N ALA A 100 1.82 -10.03 1.88
CA ALA A 100 3.07 -9.47 1.43
C ALA A 100 2.92 -8.01 0.96
N ILE A 101 1.87 -7.69 0.20
CA ILE A 101 1.57 -6.32 -0.25
C ILE A 101 1.38 -5.38 0.95
N VAL A 102 0.55 -5.75 1.92
CA VAL A 102 0.30 -4.96 3.13
C VAL A 102 1.61 -4.75 3.91
N HIS A 103 2.44 -5.78 4.04
CA HIS A 103 3.72 -5.66 4.75
C HIS A 103 4.71 -4.74 4.03
N ILE A 104 4.74 -4.71 2.69
CA ILE A 104 5.55 -3.74 1.94
C ILE A 104 5.04 -2.31 2.20
N GLY A 105 3.73 -2.09 2.12
CA GLY A 105 3.10 -0.79 2.37
C GLY A 105 3.41 -0.29 3.78
N MET A 106 3.16 -1.13 4.79
CA MET A 106 3.44 -0.83 6.19
C MET A 106 4.91 -0.63 6.49
N THR A 107 5.81 -1.35 5.82
CA THR A 107 7.25 -1.09 5.94
C THR A 107 7.59 0.32 5.45
N GLY A 108 7.06 0.72 4.28
CA GLY A 108 7.26 2.07 3.75
C GLY A 108 6.69 3.15 4.68
N GLU A 109 5.51 2.91 5.26
CA GLU A 109 4.88 3.81 6.21
C GLU A 109 5.68 3.92 7.51
N LEU A 110 6.08 2.80 8.12
CA LEU A 110 6.89 2.77 9.34
C LEU A 110 8.25 3.42 9.15
N LEU A 111 8.90 3.20 8.02
CA LEU A 111 10.14 3.90 7.69
C LEU A 111 9.91 5.41 7.60
N SER A 112 8.78 5.83 7.05
CA SER A 112 8.41 7.24 6.96
C SER A 112 8.12 7.83 8.35
N VAL A 113 7.41 7.11 9.22
CA VAL A 113 7.13 7.52 10.61
C VAL A 113 8.41 7.66 11.43
N ASN A 114 9.33 6.69 11.32
CA ASN A 114 10.51 6.62 12.19
C ASN A 114 11.71 7.44 11.70
N PHE A 115 11.86 7.61 10.39
CA PHE A 115 13.06 8.22 9.80
C PHE A 115 12.80 9.49 9.01
N THR A 116 11.54 9.93 8.89
CA THR A 116 11.19 11.13 8.14
C THR A 116 10.18 11.99 8.90
N ARG A 117 9.82 13.13 8.31
CA ARG A 117 8.71 13.99 8.78
C ARG A 117 7.55 13.96 7.80
N ILE A 118 7.48 12.94 6.94
CA ILE A 118 6.39 12.81 5.96
C ILE A 118 5.09 12.55 6.69
N ILE A 119 5.06 11.55 7.57
CA ILE A 119 3.89 11.18 8.38
C ILE A 119 4.31 11.04 9.84
N GLN A 120 3.45 11.47 10.76
CA GLN A 120 3.61 11.27 12.20
C GLN A 120 2.27 10.83 12.78
N TYR A 121 2.27 9.67 13.45
CA TYR A 121 1.12 9.22 14.21
C TYR A 121 0.86 10.14 15.40
N ALA A 122 -0.41 10.28 15.77
CA ALA A 122 -0.87 11.16 16.84
C ALA A 122 -2.10 10.57 17.53
N GLY A 123 -2.40 11.10 18.72
CA GLY A 123 -3.52 10.63 19.53
C GLY A 123 -3.33 9.17 19.93
N TYR A 124 -4.33 8.34 19.61
CA TYR A 124 -4.32 6.90 19.88
C TYR A 124 -3.96 6.05 18.67
N TRP A 125 -3.73 6.67 17.51
CA TRP A 125 -3.44 5.92 16.30
C TRP A 125 -2.02 5.37 16.35
N ASP A 126 -1.89 4.09 16.04
CA ASP A 126 -0.59 3.44 16.02
C ASP A 126 -0.37 2.59 14.75
N THR A 127 0.67 1.78 14.80
CA THR A 127 1.05 0.89 13.69
C THR A 127 -0.01 -0.17 13.41
N TRP A 128 -0.70 -0.64 14.45
CA TRP A 128 -1.73 -1.66 14.35
C TRP A 128 -2.99 -1.10 13.68
N ASP A 129 -3.36 0.14 14.00
CA ASP A 129 -4.48 0.82 13.34
C ASP A 129 -4.21 0.97 11.84
N SER A 130 -3.04 1.51 11.46
CA SER A 130 -2.64 1.61 10.05
C SER A 130 -2.62 0.23 9.37
N TYR A 131 -2.04 -0.79 10.01
CA TYR A 131 -1.99 -2.16 9.48
C TYR A 131 -3.38 -2.71 9.18
N THR A 132 -4.33 -2.50 10.09
CA THR A 132 -5.72 -2.93 9.95
C THR A 132 -6.40 -2.20 8.79
N TRP A 133 -6.20 -0.89 8.67
CA TRP A 133 -6.78 -0.11 7.58
C TRP A 133 -6.20 -0.43 6.21
N TRP A 134 -4.90 -0.78 6.13
CA TRP A 134 -4.31 -1.34 4.91
C TRP A 134 -5.03 -2.60 4.47
N TRP A 135 -5.28 -3.54 5.39
CA TRP A 135 -6.04 -4.77 5.10
C TRP A 135 -7.46 -4.49 4.63
N ILE A 136 -8.20 -3.65 5.35
CA ILE A 136 -9.58 -3.28 5.00
C ILE A 136 -9.59 -2.69 3.59
N TYR A 137 -8.70 -1.73 3.32
CA TYR A 137 -8.63 -1.05 2.04
C TYR A 137 -8.33 -2.02 0.88
N VAL A 138 -7.28 -2.86 0.99
CA VAL A 138 -6.93 -3.79 -0.10
C VAL A 138 -7.98 -4.87 -0.33
N LEU A 139 -8.64 -5.38 0.72
CA LEU A 139 -9.65 -6.44 0.58
C LEU A 139 -10.96 -5.91 -0.02
N ILE A 140 -11.39 -4.71 0.38
CA ILE A 140 -12.55 -4.05 -0.24
C ILE A 140 -12.27 -3.83 -1.72
N PHE A 141 -11.09 -3.31 -2.07
CA PHE A 141 -10.74 -3.04 -3.45
C PHE A 141 -10.41 -4.29 -4.27
N GLU A 142 -10.02 -5.41 -3.67
CA GLU A 142 -10.01 -6.70 -4.36
C GLU A 142 -11.43 -7.06 -4.81
N LYS A 143 -12.43 -6.87 -3.94
CA LYS A 143 -13.81 -7.19 -4.28
C LYS A 143 -14.42 -6.23 -5.30
N ILE A 144 -14.18 -4.93 -5.17
CA ILE A 144 -14.57 -3.94 -6.18
C ILE A 144 -13.85 -4.22 -7.49
N GLY A 145 -12.56 -4.55 -7.41
CA GLY A 145 -11.74 -4.97 -8.52
C GLY A 145 -12.39 -6.12 -9.28
N GLU A 146 -12.77 -7.22 -8.61
CA GLU A 146 -13.58 -8.36 -9.13
C GLU A 146 -14.77 -7.95 -9.98
N LEU A 147 -15.48 -6.90 -9.57
CA LEU A 147 -16.66 -6.41 -10.27
C LEU A 147 -16.33 -5.53 -11.48
N ILE A 148 -15.27 -4.73 -11.38
CA ILE A 148 -14.91 -3.75 -12.42
C ILE A 148 -14.06 -4.40 -13.51
N VAL A 149 -13.04 -5.18 -13.17
CA VAL A 149 -12.06 -5.68 -14.15
C VAL A 149 -12.42 -7.11 -14.55
N PRO A 150 -12.86 -7.39 -15.79
CA PRO A 150 -13.20 -8.76 -16.19
C PRO A 150 -11.98 -9.68 -16.10
N GLU A 151 -12.20 -10.96 -15.82
CA GLU A 151 -11.14 -11.95 -15.59
C GLU A 151 -10.15 -12.03 -16.78
N SER A 152 -10.64 -11.92 -18.02
CA SER A 152 -9.84 -11.92 -19.24
C SER A 152 -8.84 -10.76 -19.35
N LYS A 153 -8.99 -9.70 -18.55
CA LYS A 153 -8.11 -8.53 -18.50
C LYS A 153 -7.15 -8.55 -17.32
N ARG A 154 -7.32 -9.51 -16.41
CA ARG A 154 -6.39 -9.77 -15.32
C ARG A 154 -5.25 -10.66 -15.81
N LYS A 155 -4.19 -10.72 -15.01
CA LYS A 155 -3.10 -11.66 -15.20
C LYS A 155 -2.77 -12.29 -13.84
N PRO A 156 -3.68 -13.09 -13.28
CA PRO A 156 -3.48 -13.70 -11.97
C PRO A 156 -2.19 -14.53 -11.97
N ILE A 157 -1.42 -14.43 -10.89
CA ILE A 157 -0.24 -15.28 -10.69
C ILE A 157 -0.72 -16.73 -10.55
N ASP A 158 -0.13 -17.65 -11.33
CA ASP A 158 -0.37 -19.08 -11.15
C ASP A 158 0.28 -19.54 -9.84
N PRO A 159 -0.53 -19.97 -8.84
CA PRO A 159 0.01 -20.38 -7.56
C PRO A 159 0.89 -21.63 -7.64
N MET A 160 0.60 -22.55 -8.57
CA MET A 160 1.36 -23.81 -8.66
C MET A 160 2.75 -23.56 -9.24
N ALA A 161 2.85 -22.65 -10.22
CA ALA A 161 4.13 -22.25 -10.79
C ALA A 161 4.97 -21.38 -9.84
N HIS A 162 4.35 -20.53 -9.02
CA HIS A 162 5.07 -19.45 -8.33
C HIS A 162 4.96 -19.44 -6.81
N LEU A 163 3.85 -19.91 -6.23
CA LEU A 163 3.52 -19.73 -4.81
C LEU A 163 3.59 -21.04 -4.00
N THR A 164 4.23 -22.08 -4.53
CA THR A 164 4.51 -23.34 -3.84
C THR A 164 5.96 -23.39 -3.31
N TYR A 165 6.22 -24.29 -2.35
CA TYR A 165 7.56 -24.46 -1.78
C TYR A 165 8.64 -24.65 -2.86
N GLY A 166 9.79 -24.00 -2.66
CA GLY A 166 10.92 -24.02 -3.60
C GLY A 166 10.77 -23.10 -4.82
N LYS A 167 9.65 -22.37 -4.94
CA LYS A 167 9.46 -21.37 -6.01
C LYS A 167 9.79 -19.96 -5.53
N LEU A 168 10.17 -19.11 -6.48
CA LEU A 168 10.59 -17.73 -6.21
C LEU A 168 9.49 -16.90 -5.53
N GLY A 169 8.23 -17.01 -5.99
CA GLY A 169 7.13 -16.23 -5.40
C GLY A 169 6.86 -16.62 -3.93
N TRP A 170 6.92 -17.91 -3.61
CA TRP A 170 6.84 -18.37 -2.23
C TRP A 170 8.00 -17.85 -1.37
N PHE A 171 9.23 -17.92 -1.88
CA PHE A 171 10.41 -17.37 -1.21
C PHE A 171 10.25 -15.87 -0.94
N LEU A 172 9.79 -15.09 -1.93
CA LEU A 172 9.60 -13.64 -1.78
C LEU A 172 8.56 -13.32 -0.70
N ILE A 173 7.40 -14.00 -0.72
CA ILE A 173 6.38 -13.82 0.33
C ILE A 173 6.96 -14.15 1.70
N HIS A 174 7.65 -15.29 1.84
CA HIS A 174 8.23 -15.71 3.12
C HIS A 174 9.29 -14.73 3.59
N PHE A 175 10.18 -14.31 2.71
CA PHE A 175 11.22 -13.35 3.02
C PHE A 175 10.63 -12.04 3.53
N ILE A 176 9.64 -11.48 2.83
CA ILE A 176 8.95 -10.25 3.25
C ILE A 176 8.33 -10.45 4.63
N LEU A 177 7.54 -11.50 4.83
CA LEU A 177 6.82 -11.73 6.09
C LEU A 177 7.77 -11.96 7.25
N ILE A 178 8.78 -12.82 7.08
CA ILE A 178 9.79 -13.11 8.11
C ILE A 178 10.51 -11.82 8.47
N VAL A 179 11.14 -11.14 7.50
CA VAL A 179 11.95 -9.95 7.79
C VAL A 179 11.13 -8.89 8.51
N THR A 180 9.91 -8.61 8.04
CA THR A 180 9.06 -7.57 8.63
C THR A 180 8.53 -7.95 10.02
N ILE A 181 8.14 -9.21 10.25
CA ILE A 181 7.69 -9.67 11.58
C ILE A 181 8.85 -9.65 12.58
N PHE A 182 10.03 -10.13 12.20
CA PHE A 182 11.20 -10.12 13.08
C PHE A 182 11.70 -8.69 13.36
N LEU A 183 11.67 -7.79 12.36
CA LEU A 183 11.98 -6.38 12.57
C LEU A 183 10.98 -5.70 13.50
N ALA A 184 9.69 -5.97 13.33
CA ALA A 184 8.65 -5.47 14.24
C ALA A 184 8.87 -5.97 15.67
N GLY A 185 9.14 -7.28 15.84
CA GLY A 185 9.45 -7.88 17.14
C GLY A 185 10.71 -7.29 17.78
N TYR A 186 11.77 -7.10 17.01
CA TYR A 186 13.00 -6.46 17.47
C TYR A 186 12.75 -5.01 17.91
N TYR A 187 12.02 -4.23 17.11
CA TYR A 187 11.69 -2.84 17.40
C TYR A 187 10.88 -2.71 18.69
N VAL A 188 9.80 -3.49 18.83
CA VAL A 188 8.96 -3.51 20.03
C VAL A 188 9.79 -3.94 21.25
N GLY A 189 10.57 -5.01 21.15
CA GLY A 189 11.44 -5.46 22.24
C GLY A 189 12.44 -4.39 22.68
N ARG A 190 13.02 -3.65 21.73
CA ARG A 190 13.97 -2.55 22.03
C ARG A 190 13.31 -1.37 22.74
N ILE A 191 12.05 -1.10 22.46
CA ILE A 191 11.29 0.00 23.09
C ILE A 191 10.80 -0.42 24.47
N SER A 192 10.28 -1.64 24.62
CA SER A 192 9.76 -2.15 25.91
C SER A 192 10.85 -2.41 26.97
N LEU A 193 12.11 -2.51 26.57
CA LEU A 193 13.27 -2.70 27.47
C LEU A 193 13.95 -1.38 27.86
N ARG A 194 13.43 -0.23 27.42
CA ARG A 194 13.86 1.11 27.82
C ARG A 194 12.86 1.72 28.77
#